data_AF-A0A537WEI6-F1
#
_entry.id   AF-A0A537WEI6-F1
#
_cell.length_a   1.000
_cell.length_b   1.000
_cell.length_c   1.000
_cell.angle_alpha   90.00
_cell.angle_beta   90.00
_cell.angle_gamma   90.00
#
_symmetry.space_group_name_H-M   'P 1'
#
loop_
_entity.id
_entity.type
_entity.pdbx_description
1 polymer ?
#
loop_
_entity_poly.entity_id
_entity_poly.type
_entity_poly.pdbx_seq_one_letter_code
_entity_poly.pdbx_strand_id
1 'polypeptide(L)' 'DSLDLVELIMELEDQFGIKISDEDAQKIQTVGQAVDYVASHQ' A
#
# COMPACT_ATOMS: atom_id res chain seq x y z
N ASP A 1 -4.61 5.54 13.13
CA ASP A 1 -3.20 5.76 13.49
C ASP A 1 -2.29 5.22 12.39
N SER A 2 -0.99 5.57 12.37
CA SER A 2 -0.05 5.13 11.33
C SER A 2 0.09 3.60 11.21
N LEU A 3 -0.37 2.84 12.20
CA LEU A 3 -0.43 1.38 12.17
C LEU A 3 -1.54 0.83 11.26
N ASP A 4 -2.68 1.52 11.16
CA ASP A 4 -3.83 1.04 10.37
C ASP A 4 -3.52 1.02 8.85
N LEU A 5 -2.63 1.92 8.40
CA LEU A 5 -2.22 2.00 7.01
C LEU A 5 -1.22 0.88 6.64
N VAL A 6 -0.38 0.47 7.58
CA VAL A 6 0.59 -0.62 7.37
C VAL A 6 -0.13 -1.95 7.19
N GLU A 7 -1.15 -2.23 8.02
CA GLU A 7 -1.97 -3.44 7.87
C GLU A 7 -2.69 -3.45 6.51
N LEU A 8 -3.28 -2.33 6.10
CA LEU A 8 -3.93 -2.20 4.79
C LEU A 8 -2.97 -2.48 3.63
N ILE A 9 -1.74 -1.94 3.69
CA ILE A 9 -0.73 -2.16 2.66
C ILE A 9 -0.36 -3.65 2.56
N MET A 10 -0.15 -4.32 3.68
CA MET A 10 0.17 -5.75 3.70
C MET A 10 -0.97 -6.61 3.12
N GLU A 11 -2.23 -6.27 3.42
CA GLU A 11 -3.39 -6.95 2.83
C GLU A 11 -3.49 -6.72 1.31
N LEU A 12 -3.19 -5.51 0.84
CA LEU A 12 -3.16 -5.18 -0.59
C LEU A 12 -2.04 -5.93 -1.32
N GLU A 13 -0.87 -6.07 -0.70
CA GLU A 13 0.23 -6.88 -1.24
C GLU A 13 -0.18 -8.33 -1.44
N ASP A 14 -0.82 -8.95 -0.45
CA ASP A 14 -1.24 -10.36 -0.52
C ASP A 14 -2.43 -10.57 -1.48
N GLN A 15 -3.42 -9.66 -1.46
CA GLN A 15 -4.59 -9.73 -2.34
C GLN A 15 -4.24 -9.55 -3.82
N PHE A 16 -3.35 -8.62 -4.14
CA PHE A 16 -3.00 -8.27 -5.52
C PHE A 16 -1.67 -8.91 -5.98
N GLY A 17 -0.95 -9.58 -5.09
CA GLY A 17 0.35 -10.20 -5.40
C GLY A 17 1.45 -9.18 -5.71
N ILE A 18 1.28 -7.94 -5.27
CA ILE A 18 2.26 -6.86 -5.48
C ILE A 18 3.23 -6.79 -4.30
N LYS A 19 4.38 -6.15 -4.49
CA LYS A 19 5.30 -5.80 -3.41
C LYS A 19 5.50 -4.30 -3.37
N ILE A 20 5.20 -3.69 -2.24
CA ILE A 20 5.44 -2.29 -1.95
C ILE A 20 6.74 -2.23 -1.13
N SER A 21 7.66 -1.37 -1.55
CA SER A 21 8.90 -1.16 -0.78
C SER A 21 8.60 -0.31 0.45
N ASP A 22 9.38 -0.45 1.54
CA ASP A 22 9.23 0.38 2.74
C ASP A 22 9.28 1.90 2.42
N GLU A 23 10.12 2.30 1.46
CA GLU A 23 10.20 3.69 1.00
C GLU A 23 8.91 4.16 0.32
N ASP A 24 8.26 3.30 -0.46
CA ASP A 24 7.00 3.65 -1.12
C ASP A 24 5.81 3.59 -0.16
N ALA A 25 5.81 2.60 0.75
CA ALA A 25 4.85 2.51 1.83
C ALA A 25 4.88 3.75 2.73
N GLN A 26 6.07 4.33 2.99
CA GLN A 26 6.19 5.60 3.73
C GLN A 26 5.68 6.82 2.95
N LYS A 27 5.65 6.78 1.62
CA LYS A 27 5.08 7.87 0.78
C LYS A 27 3.56 7.79 0.70
N ILE A 28 3.01 6.59 0.85
CA ILE A 28 1.57 6.36 0.97
C ILE A 28 1.16 6.86 2.36
N GLN A 29 0.40 7.95 2.41
CA GLN A 29 -0.14 8.52 3.66
C GLN A 29 -1.66 8.44 3.72
N THR A 30 -2.29 8.06 2.61
CA THR A 30 -3.74 8.01 2.46
C THR A 30 -4.15 6.73 1.76
N VAL A 31 -5.37 6.29 2.03
CA VAL A 31 -5.96 5.12 1.35
C VAL A 31 -6.03 5.33 -0.17
N GLY A 32 -6.30 6.55 -0.63
CA GLY A 32 -6.32 6.87 -2.06
C GLY A 32 -4.96 6.60 -2.74
N GLN A 33 -3.87 7.02 -2.11
CA GLN A 33 -2.51 6.75 -2.63
C GLN A 33 -2.18 5.25 -2.65
N ALA A 34 -2.67 4.48 -1.67
CA ALA A 34 -2.48 3.03 -1.66
C ALA A 34 -3.19 2.38 -2.85
N VAL A 35 -4.44 2.77 -3.11
CA VAL A 35 -5.22 2.26 -4.25
C VAL A 35 -4.58 2.68 -5.58
N ASP A 36 -4.15 3.93 -5.71
CA ASP A 36 -3.48 4.42 -6.92
C ASP A 36 -2.15 3.67 -7.18
N TYR A 37 -1.41 3.35 -6.12
CA TYR A 37 -0.18 2.55 -6.23
C TYR A 37 -0.49 1.15 -6.76
N VAL A 38 -1.47 0.46 -6.17
CA VAL A 38 -1.91 -0.87 -6.61
C VAL A 38 -2.39 -0.83 -8.06
N ALA A 39 -3.20 0.14 -8.43
CA ALA A 39 -3.75 0.28 -9.78
C ALA A 39 -2.69 0.57 -10.85
N SER A 40 -1.57 1.21 -10.48
CA SER A 40 -0.46 1.51 -11.40
C SER A 40 0.58 0.39 -11.51
N HIS A 41 0.59 -0.57 -10.57
CA HIS A 41 1.55 -1.68 -10.51
C HIS A 41 0.90 -3.06 -10.75
N GLN A 42 -0.35 -3.07 -11.25
CA GLN A 42 -1.04 -4.27 -11.72
C GLN A 42 -0.57 -4.71 -13.11
#